data_AF-A0A947YEH9-F1
#
_entry.id   AF-A0A947YEH9-F1
#
_cell.length_a   1.000
_cell.length_b   1.000
_cell.length_c   1.000
_cell.angle_alpha   90.00
_cell.angle_beta   90.00
_cell.angle_gamma   90.00
#
_symmetry.space_group_name_H-M   'P 1'
#
loop_
_entity.id
_entity.type
_entity.pdbx_description
1 polymer ?
#
loop_
_entity_poly.entity_id
_entity_poly.type
_entity_poly.pdbx_seq_one_letter_code
_entity_poly.pdbx_strand_id
1 'polypeptide(L)'
;MIIKKLAVNKGEQTVFSLAEIARIVGVKADKNLISAVRYYVKSGDLLRLAKGLYALDKDYLRYELGNKLRTPSYVSLYTVLQNEGVVFQ
;
A
#
# COMPACT_ATOMS: atom_id res chain seq x y z
N MET A 1 1.39 13.16 -12.01
CA MET A 1 2.75 12.61 -11.80
C MET A 1 2.80 11.54 -10.72
N ILE A 2 2.19 11.75 -9.54
CA ILE A 2 2.20 10.80 -8.41
C ILE A 2 1.58 9.46 -8.80
N ILE A 3 0.32 9.45 -9.28
CA ILE A 3 -0.40 8.22 -9.64
C ILE A 3 0.38 7.37 -10.67
N LYS A 4 0.92 7.99 -11.72
CA LYS A 4 1.73 7.29 -12.73
C LYS A 4 2.96 6.60 -12.11
N LYS A 5 3.66 7.26 -11.18
CA LYS A 5 4.82 6.66 -10.50
C LYS A 5 4.41 5.51 -9.57
N LEU A 6 3.29 5.65 -8.87
CA LEU A 6 2.74 4.57 -8.04
C LEU A 6 2.30 3.37 -8.89
N ALA A 7 1.69 3.62 -10.06
CA ALA A 7 1.25 2.57 -10.97
C ALA A 7 2.42 1.73 -11.50
N VAL A 8 3.55 2.36 -11.81
CA VAL A 8 4.79 1.65 -12.19
C VAL A 8 5.31 0.79 -11.04
N ASN A 9 5.16 1.23 -9.78
CA ASN A 9 5.58 0.47 -8.60
C ASN A 9 4.61 -0.65 -8.19
N LYS A 10 3.44 -0.78 -8.83
CA LYS A 10 2.44 -1.81 -8.48
C LYS A 10 2.99 -3.24 -8.60
N GLY A 11 4.04 -3.45 -9.39
CA GLY A 11 4.73 -4.74 -9.50
C GLY A 11 5.51 -5.17 -8.25
N GLU A 12 5.89 -4.22 -7.39
CA GLU A 12 6.65 -4.50 -6.15
C GLU A 12 5.79 -4.40 -4.89
N GLN A 13 4.85 -3.44 -4.86
CA GLN A 13 3.89 -3.30 -3.78
C GLN A 13 2.59 -2.63 -4.25
N THR A 14 1.49 -2.94 -3.59
CA THR A 14 0.15 -2.44 -3.93
C THR A 14 -0.45 -1.52 -2.88
N VAL A 15 0.02 -1.61 -1.65
CA VAL A 15 -0.35 -0.72 -0.53
C VAL A 15 0.79 0.24 -0.25
N PHE A 16 0.49 1.53 -0.14
CA PHE A 16 1.48 2.59 0.03
C PHE A 16 1.20 3.43 1.27
N SER A 17 2.23 3.63 2.09
CA SER A 17 2.25 4.64 3.15
C SER A 17 2.63 6.01 2.60
N LEU A 18 2.32 7.07 3.35
CA LEU A 18 2.73 8.44 2.96
C LEU A 18 4.26 8.56 2.78
N ALA A 19 5.04 7.88 3.63
CA ALA A 19 6.51 7.91 3.56
C ALA A 19 7.03 7.20 2.30
N GLU A 20 6.41 6.08 1.90
CA GLU A 20 6.76 5.38 0.67
C GLU A 20 6.36 6.19 -0.57
N ILE A 21 5.18 6.82 -0.57
CA ILE A 21 4.78 7.73 -1.66
C ILE A 21 5.81 8.86 -1.80
N ALA A 22 6.26 9.46 -0.69
CA ALA A 22 7.28 10.50 -0.69
C ALA A 22 8.58 10.00 -1.34
N ARG A 23 9.04 8.80 -0.96
CA ARG A 23 10.24 8.15 -1.52
C ARG A 23 10.11 7.86 -3.02
N ILE A 24 9.01 7.24 -3.45
CA ILE A 24 8.74 6.89 -4.85
C ILE A 24 8.70 8.15 -5.73
N VAL A 25 8.08 9.21 -5.22
CA VAL A 25 7.92 10.45 -5.98
C VAL A 25 9.22 11.27 -5.98
N GLY A 26 10.08 11.10 -4.97
CA GLY A 26 11.33 11.84 -4.79
C GLY A 26 11.13 13.18 -4.10
N VAL A 27 10.15 13.27 -3.18
CA VAL A 27 9.79 14.50 -2.46
C VAL A 27 9.83 14.26 -0.95
N LYS A 28 9.82 15.34 -0.16
CA LYS A 28 9.67 15.24 1.29
C LYS A 28 8.23 14.90 1.66
N ALA A 29 8.05 14.17 2.76
CA ALA A 29 6.73 13.89 3.33
C ALA A 29 6.23 15.13 4.09
N ASP A 30 5.85 16.17 3.35
CA ASP A 30 5.44 17.47 3.87
C ASP A 30 3.93 17.72 3.71
N LYS A 31 3.48 18.92 4.09
CA LYS A 31 2.07 19.32 3.97
C LYS A 31 1.58 19.33 2.52
N ASN A 32 2.47 19.60 1.55
CA ASN A 32 2.10 19.63 0.14
C ASN A 32 1.81 18.23 -0.36
N LEU A 33 2.64 17.24 0.01
CA LEU A 33 2.38 15.84 -0.32
C LEU A 33 1.08 15.35 0.32
N ILE A 34 0.84 15.68 1.59
CA ILE A 34 -0.41 15.31 2.29
C ILE A 34 -1.63 15.88 1.56
N SER A 35 -1.58 17.15 1.16
CA SER A 35 -2.66 17.81 0.42
C SER A 35 -2.87 17.17 -0.96
N ALA A 36 -1.80 16.84 -1.68
CA ALA A 36 -1.89 16.15 -2.96
C ALA A 36 -2.51 14.75 -2.82
N VAL A 37 -2.07 13.97 -1.83
CA VAL A 37 -2.65 12.65 -1.54
C VAL A 37 -4.13 12.76 -1.19
N ARG A 38 -4.51 13.74 -0.36
CA ARG A 38 -5.92 14.01 -0.03
C ARG A 38 -6.75 14.35 -1.26
N TYR A 39 -6.18 15.14 -2.18
CA TYR A 39 -6.83 15.44 -3.46
C TYR A 39 -7.10 14.16 -4.26
N TYR A 40 -6.10 13.28 -4.42
CA TYR A 40 -6.27 12.02 -5.14
C TYR A 40 -7.26 11.06 -4.47
N VAL A 41 -7.33 11.08 -3.13
CA VAL A 41 -8.37 10.32 -2.40
C VAL A 41 -9.76 10.90 -2.67
N LYS A 42 -9.89 12.23 -2.73
CA LYS A 42 -11.17 12.89 -3.00
C LYS A 42 -11.63 12.70 -4.46
N SER A 43 -10.70 12.69 -5.42
CA SER A 43 -11.01 12.44 -6.83
C SER A 43 -11.28 10.97 -7.15
N GLY A 44 -10.88 10.04 -6.26
CA GLY A 44 -11.05 8.61 -6.43
C GLY A 44 -9.88 7.91 -7.12
N ASP A 45 -8.83 8.64 -7.49
CA ASP A 45 -7.59 8.09 -8.08
C ASP A 45 -6.76 7.28 -7.07
N LEU A 46 -7.02 7.45 -5.77
CA LEU A 46 -6.36 6.75 -4.69
C LEU A 46 -7.40 6.28 -3.67
N LEU A 47 -7.37 5.02 -3.32
CA LEU A 47 -8.19 4.46 -2.25
C LEU A 47 -7.49 4.63 -0.91
N ARG A 48 -8.20 5.20 0.08
CA ARG A 48 -7.73 5.23 1.46
C ARG A 48 -8.14 3.94 2.16
N LEU A 49 -7.17 3.07 2.44
CA LEU A 49 -7.40 1.79 3.11
C LEU A 49 -7.47 1.94 4.63
N ALA A 50 -6.59 2.77 5.20
CA ALA A 50 -6.53 3.10 6.62
C ALA A 50 -5.89 4.48 6.84
N LYS A 51 -5.69 4.88 8.10
CA LYS A 51 -5.00 6.14 8.40
C LYS A 51 -3.55 6.09 7.90
N GLY A 52 -3.28 6.83 6.82
CA GLY A 52 -1.94 6.95 6.24
C GLY A 52 -1.55 5.82 5.29
N LEU A 53 -2.47 4.91 4.96
CA LEU A 53 -2.27 3.80 4.02
C LEU A 53 -3.25 3.92 2.85
N TYR A 54 -2.72 3.69 1.65
CA TYR A 54 -3.43 3.95 0.41
C TYR A 54 -3.17 2.87 -0.64
N ALA A 55 -4.05 2.72 -1.62
CA ALA A 55 -3.88 1.85 -2.78
C ALA A 55 -4.40 2.55 -4.05
N LEU A 56 -4.02 2.05 -5.22
CA LEU A 56 -4.50 2.57 -6.51
C LEU A 56 -5.89 2.03 -6.87
N ASP A 57 -6.16 0.79 -6.48
CA ASP A 57 -7.41 0.10 -6.78
C ASP A 57 -7.74 -0.93 -5.69
N LYS A 58 -8.89 -1.58 -5.82
CA LYS A 58 -9.41 -2.54 -4.83
C LYS A 58 -8.66 -3.88 -4.85
N ASP A 59 -7.86 -4.13 -5.88
CA ASP A 59 -7.13 -5.39 -6.08
C ASP A 59 -5.74 -5.34 -5.43
N TYR A 60 -5.66 -4.74 -4.24
CA TYR A 60 -4.43 -4.69 -3.44
C TYR A 60 -4.23 -5.98 -2.63
N LEU A 61 -2.98 -6.32 -2.35
CA LEU A 61 -2.62 -7.47 -1.54
C LEU A 61 -3.02 -7.24 -0.08
N ARG A 62 -3.98 -8.02 0.40
CA ARG A 62 -4.47 -7.95 1.79
C ARG A 62 -3.36 -8.21 2.81
N TYR A 63 -2.38 -9.06 2.49
CA TYR A 63 -1.22 -9.31 3.36
C TYR A 63 -0.36 -8.06 3.54
N GLU A 64 -0.16 -7.24 2.50
CA GLU A 64 0.58 -5.98 2.64
C GLU A 64 -0.15 -5.00 3.56
N LEU A 65 -1.48 -4.88 3.42
CA LEU A 65 -2.29 -4.06 4.30
C LEU A 65 -2.19 -4.54 5.75
N GLY A 66 -2.36 -5.86 5.97
CA GLY A 66 -2.25 -6.46 7.30
C GLY A 66 -0.90 -6.19 7.95
N ASN A 67 0.19 -6.40 7.20
CA ASN A 67 1.55 -6.17 7.69
C ASN A 67 1.79 -4.71 8.06
N LYS A 68 1.32 -3.76 7.24
CA LYS A 68 1.45 -2.31 7.50
C LYS A 68 0.56 -1.81 8.63
N LEU A 69 -0.56 -2.48 8.91
CA LEU A 69 -1.43 -2.16 10.04
C LEU A 69 -0.86 -2.63 11.38
N ARG A 70 -0.09 -3.73 11.40
CA ARG A 70 0.50 -4.29 12.63
C ARG A 70 2.02 -4.40 12.54
N THR A 71 2.71 -3.29 12.34
CA THR A 71 4.19 -3.31 12.25
C THR A 71 4.86 -3.43 13.63
N PRO A 72 5.89 -4.28 13.81
CA PRO A 72 6.40 -5.27 12.85
C PRO A 72 5.52 -6.53 12.83
N SER A 73 5.22 -7.05 11.64
CA SER A 73 4.56 -8.35 11.47
C SER A 73 4.98 -9.02 10.17
N TYR A 74 4.74 -10.33 10.14
CA TYR A 74 5.06 -11.23 9.04
C TYR A 74 3.85 -12.13 8.76
N VAL A 75 3.74 -12.62 7.53
CA VAL A 75 2.81 -13.69 7.21
C VAL A 75 3.32 -14.97 7.87
N SER A 76 2.47 -15.64 8.64
CA SER A 76 2.88 -16.85 9.37
C SER A 76 3.29 -17.96 8.42
N LEU A 77 4.26 -18.81 8.82
CA LEU A 77 4.67 -19.98 8.04
C LEU A 77 3.47 -20.86 7.69
N TYR A 78 2.59 -21.10 8.66
CA TYR A 78 1.37 -21.88 8.45
C TYR A 78 0.50 -21.32 7.32
N THR A 79 0.29 -19.99 7.28
CA THR A 79 -0.48 -19.34 6.22
C THR A 79 0.18 -19.52 4.85
N VAL A 80 1.52 -19.44 4.78
CA VAL A 80 2.25 -19.68 3.53
C VAL A 80 2.10 -21.13 3.09
N LEU A 81 2.35 -22.08 3.99
CA LEU A 81 2.21 -23.51 3.70
C LEU A 81 0.78 -23.89 3.27
N GLN A 82 -0.23 -23.25 3.87
CA GLN A 82 -1.62 -23.46 3.50
C GLN A 82 -1.91 -22.91 2.09
N ASN A 83 -1.42 -21.71 1.76
CA ASN A 83 -1.57 -21.13 0.43
C ASN A 83 -0.85 -21.94 -0.66
N GLU A 84 0.29 -22.55 -0.34
CA GLU A 84 1.05 -23.42 -1.24
C GLU A 84 0.51 -24.87 -1.28
N GLY A 85 -0.55 -25.17 -0.53
CA GLY A 85 -1.18 -26.50 -0.52
C GLY A 85 -0.34 -27.60 0.14
N VAL A 86 0.55 -27.23 1.07
CA VAL A 86 1.35 -28.20 1.85
C VAL A 86 0.60 -28.69 3.08
N VAL A 87 -0.21 -27.83 3.70
CA VAL A 87 -1.05 -28.17 4.86
C VAL A 87 -2.53 -27.99 4.53
N PHE A 88 -3.36 -28.90 5.02
CA PHE A 88 -4.80 -28.94 4.79
C PHE A 88 -5.54 -28.96 6.14
N GLN A 89 -6.75 -28.38 6.16
CA GLN A 89 -7.66 -28.49 7.32
C GLN A 89 -8.59 -29.68 7.14
#